data_AF-A0A914FUH6-F1
#
_entry.id   AF-A0A914FUH6-F1
#
_cell.length_a   1.000
_cell.length_b   1.000
_cell.length_c   1.000
_cell.angle_alpha   90.00
_cell.angle_beta   90.00
_cell.angle_gamma   90.00
#
_symmetry.space_group_name_H-M   'P 1'
#
loop_
_entity.id
_entity.type
_entity.pdbx_description
1 polymer ?
#
loop_
_entity_poly.entity_id
_entity_poly.type
_entity_poly.pdbx_seq_one_letter_code
_entity_poly.pdbx_strand_id
1 'polypeptide(L)'
;MTYQEELPAIRQGFADFDPTYQPKFVFVICTKRHHKRFFEGSNNIFQNPQAGSFVENKFTRPDCIEFYMQCHKAIKGTAKFVQVSVVLNEPDVSKKELFNFLHSLSYGHQIVCSPVSLPTPIYQAVVLNEPGVSKKELFNFLHSLSYGHQIVCSPVSLPTPIYQADELAARGFEVYHSVKQHMPQAIKWDNGEIKYYELSTLLNYSDSELGNRRFNA
;
A
#
# COMPACT_ATOMS: atom_id res chain seq x y z
N MET A 1 12.36 -12.61 -20.23
CA MET A 1 12.46 -11.22 -20.71
C MET A 1 12.47 -10.25 -19.54
N THR A 2 11.33 -9.86 -18.95
CA THR A 2 11.30 -8.81 -17.88
C THR A 2 12.24 -9.05 -16.70
N TYR A 3 12.18 -10.22 -16.05
CA TYR A 3 13.09 -10.54 -14.93
C TYR A 3 14.58 -10.54 -15.33
N GLN A 4 14.89 -11.03 -16.53
CA GLN A 4 16.27 -11.19 -17.00
C GLN A 4 16.91 -9.85 -17.39
N GLU A 5 16.11 -8.82 -17.65
CA GLU A 5 16.59 -7.49 -18.06
C GLU A 5 16.52 -6.50 -16.88
N GLU A 6 15.42 -6.49 -16.12
CA GLU A 6 15.21 -5.49 -15.06
C GLU A 6 16.09 -5.73 -13.84
N LEU A 7 16.25 -6.98 -13.39
CA LEU A 7 17.01 -7.26 -12.18
C LEU A 7 18.51 -6.93 -12.34
N PRO A 8 19.19 -7.31 -13.44
CA PRO A 8 20.58 -6.87 -13.67
C PRO A 8 20.71 -5.36 -13.76
N ALA A 9 19.76 -4.67 -14.40
CA ALA A 9 19.78 -3.21 -14.50
C ALA A 9 19.66 -2.53 -13.12
N ILE A 10 18.79 -3.03 -12.25
CA ILE A 10 18.64 -2.54 -10.86
C ILE A 10 19.93 -2.76 -10.07
N ARG A 11 20.51 -3.97 -10.16
CA ARG A 11 21.77 -4.28 -9.46
C ARG A 11 22.93 -3.42 -9.95
N GLN A 12 23.02 -3.18 -11.25
CA GLN A 12 24.02 -2.29 -11.83
C GLN A 12 23.85 -0.87 -11.26
N GLY A 13 22.62 -0.36 -11.18
CA GLY A 13 22.36 0.96 -10.58
C GLY A 13 22.81 1.08 -9.12
N PHE A 14 22.68 0.02 -8.31
CA PHE A 14 23.24 0.01 -6.95
C PHE A 14 24.78 -0.05 -6.96
N ALA A 15 25.38 -0.87 -7.83
CA ALA A 15 26.82 -0.97 -7.94
C ALA A 15 27.47 0.34 -8.43
N ASP A 16 26.79 1.09 -9.29
CA ASP A 16 27.23 2.41 -9.77
C ASP A 16 27.22 3.46 -8.65
N PHE A 17 26.31 3.32 -7.68
CA PHE A 17 26.21 4.22 -6.52
C PHE A 17 27.21 3.84 -5.41
N ASP A 18 27.25 2.57 -5.03
CA ASP A 18 28.19 2.01 -4.05
C ASP A 18 28.52 0.55 -4.43
N PRO A 19 29.74 0.26 -4.91
CA PRO A 19 30.16 -1.09 -5.30
C PRO A 19 30.10 -2.13 -4.16
N THR A 20 30.12 -1.68 -2.91
CA THR A 20 30.09 -2.56 -1.74
C THR A 20 28.67 -2.91 -1.29
N TYR A 21 27.68 -2.13 -1.74
CA TYR A 21 26.29 -2.30 -1.34
C TYR A 21 25.57 -3.34 -2.22
N GLN A 22 25.38 -4.54 -1.68
CA GLN A 22 24.71 -5.65 -2.35
C GLN A 22 23.42 -6.04 -1.60
N PRO A 23 22.32 -5.29 -1.78
CA PRO A 23 21.06 -5.61 -1.13
C PRO A 23 20.45 -6.91 -1.67
N LYS A 24 19.68 -7.58 -0.81
CA LYS A 24 18.84 -8.72 -1.18
C LYS A 24 17.52 -8.24 -1.78
N PHE A 25 17.03 -8.94 -2.79
CA PHE A 25 15.83 -8.60 -3.53
C PHE A 25 14.75 -9.68 -3.43
N VAL A 26 13.51 -9.20 -3.42
CA VAL A 26 12.32 -10.02 -3.70
C VAL A 26 11.68 -9.46 -4.96
N PHE A 27 11.59 -10.28 -6.01
CA PHE A 27 10.97 -9.90 -7.27
C PHE A 27 9.57 -10.52 -7.37
N VAL A 28 8.56 -9.67 -7.45
CA VAL A 28 7.15 -10.09 -7.37
C VAL A 28 6.36 -9.53 -8.54
N ILE A 29 5.60 -10.40 -9.22
CA ILE A 29 4.67 -10.03 -10.28
C ILE A 29 3.26 -10.03 -9.72
N CYS A 30 2.60 -8.87 -9.74
CA CYS A 30 1.21 -8.72 -9.31
C CYS A 30 0.29 -8.58 -10.52
N THR A 31 -0.59 -9.57 -10.73
CA THR A 31 -1.54 -9.60 -11.84
C THR A 31 -2.95 -9.45 -11.31
N LYS A 32 -3.58 -8.31 -11.58
CA LYS A 32 -5.00 -8.08 -11.27
C LYS A 32 -5.94 -8.59 -12.36
N ARG A 33 -5.50 -8.64 -13.62
CA ARG A 33 -6.34 -9.01 -14.78
C ARG A 33 -6.22 -10.49 -15.13
N HIS A 34 -6.91 -11.37 -14.38
CA HIS A 34 -7.00 -12.82 -14.66
C HIS A 34 -8.44 -13.35 -14.59
N HIS A 35 -8.74 -14.58 -14.99
CA HIS A 35 -10.13 -15.07 -14.98
C HIS A 35 -10.62 -15.62 -13.63
N LYS A 36 -9.71 -15.98 -12.72
CA LYS A 36 -10.03 -16.57 -11.40
C LYS A 36 -10.89 -15.66 -10.50
N ARG A 37 -11.83 -16.24 -9.74
CA ARG A 37 -12.67 -15.60 -8.72
C ARG A 37 -12.80 -16.54 -7.52
N PHE A 38 -12.89 -15.96 -6.33
CA PHE A 38 -13.03 -16.70 -5.08
C PHE A 38 -14.28 -16.20 -4.36
N PHE A 39 -14.97 -17.12 -3.69
CA PHE A 39 -16.21 -16.86 -2.98
C PHE A 39 -16.15 -17.56 -1.63
N GLU A 40 -16.80 -16.97 -0.64
CA GLU A 40 -17.01 -17.56 0.67
C GLU A 40 -18.52 -17.83 0.85
N GLY A 41 -18.88 -18.96 1.43
CA GLY A 41 -20.28 -19.31 1.69
C GLY A 41 -20.61 -20.79 1.58
N SER A 42 -21.79 -21.16 2.08
CA SER A 42 -22.35 -22.50 2.05
C SER A 42 -23.82 -22.47 1.64
N ASN A 43 -24.38 -23.60 1.23
CA ASN A 43 -25.81 -23.73 0.90
C ASN A 43 -26.31 -22.76 -0.20
N ASN A 44 -25.56 -22.63 -1.29
CA ASN A 44 -25.87 -21.77 -2.45
C ASN A 44 -25.96 -20.26 -2.15
N ILE A 45 -25.56 -19.81 -0.96
CA ILE A 45 -25.40 -18.39 -0.64
C ILE A 45 -23.90 -18.09 -0.69
N PHE A 46 -23.49 -17.37 -1.74
CA PHE A 46 -22.09 -17.01 -1.96
C PHE A 46 -21.89 -15.51 -1.85
N GLN A 47 -20.84 -15.12 -1.13
CA GLN A 47 -20.44 -13.73 -0.96
C GLN A 47 -18.97 -13.54 -1.28
N ASN A 48 -18.56 -12.29 -1.46
CA ASN A 48 -17.15 -11.96 -1.58
C ASN A 48 -16.43 -12.27 -0.27
N PRO A 49 -15.22 -12.84 -0.33
CA PRO A 49 -14.38 -12.99 0.86
C PRO A 49 -14.11 -11.64 1.54
N GLN A 50 -13.80 -11.69 2.83
CA GLN A 50 -13.47 -10.49 3.60
C GLN A 50 -12.18 -9.81 3.09
N ALA A 51 -12.05 -8.51 3.33
CA ALA A 51 -10.80 -7.80 3.07
C ALA A 51 -9.68 -8.39 3.95
N GLY A 52 -8.49 -8.60 3.36
CA GLY A 52 -7.40 -9.34 3.99
C GLY A 52 -7.43 -10.85 3.71
N SER A 53 -8.34 -11.34 2.86
CA SER A 53 -8.36 -12.76 2.47
C SER A 53 -7.15 -13.12 1.61
N PHE A 54 -6.57 -14.28 1.89
CA PHE A 54 -5.39 -14.81 1.23
C PHE A 54 -5.56 -16.31 0.93
N VAL A 55 -5.16 -16.72 -0.27
CA VAL A 55 -5.27 -18.11 -0.76
C VAL A 55 -3.91 -18.56 -1.28
N GLU A 56 -3.29 -19.51 -0.58
CA GLU A 56 -1.95 -20.04 -0.91
C GLU A 56 -1.93 -21.48 -1.43
N ASN A 57 -3.04 -22.22 -1.29
CA ASN A 57 -3.08 -23.66 -1.50
C ASN A 57 -4.16 -24.05 -2.55
N LYS A 58 -3.98 -25.23 -3.17
CA LYS A 58 -4.86 -25.89 -4.16
C LYS A 58 -5.05 -25.21 -5.52
N PHE A 59 -5.02 -23.88 -5.58
CA PHE A 59 -5.31 -23.10 -6.80
C PHE A 59 -4.11 -22.28 -7.31
N THR A 60 -2.93 -22.56 -6.76
CA THR A 60 -1.65 -21.94 -7.09
C THR A 60 -0.82 -22.90 -7.93
N ARG A 61 0.12 -22.36 -8.71
CA ARG A 61 1.04 -23.21 -9.46
C ARG A 61 2.01 -23.96 -8.52
N PRO A 62 2.39 -25.22 -8.83
CA PRO A 62 3.32 -25.99 -8.01
C PRO A 62 4.80 -25.69 -8.29
N ASP A 63 5.09 -25.10 -9.46
CA ASP A 63 6.44 -24.81 -9.96
C ASP A 63 7.05 -23.52 -9.37
N CYS A 64 6.24 -22.69 -8.72
CA CYS A 64 6.66 -21.41 -8.19
C CYS A 64 5.86 -21.00 -6.94
N ILE A 65 6.41 -20.03 -6.22
CA ILE A 65 5.74 -19.42 -5.07
C ILE A 65 4.67 -18.46 -5.63
N GLU A 66 3.42 -18.93 -5.58
CA GLU A 66 2.26 -18.14 -5.99
C GLU A 66 1.20 -18.12 -4.87
N PHE A 67 0.47 -17.02 -4.78
CA PHE A 67 -0.73 -16.88 -3.94
C PHE A 67 -1.70 -15.84 -4.52
N TYR A 68 -2.92 -15.84 -4.02
CA TYR A 68 -3.95 -14.86 -4.37
C TYR A 68 -4.32 -14.06 -3.13
N MET A 69 -4.46 -12.74 -3.27
CA MET A 69 -4.83 -11.87 -2.15
C MET A 69 -5.96 -10.90 -2.51
N GLN A 70 -6.83 -10.62 -1.54
CA GLN A 70 -7.84 -9.58 -1.61
C GLN A 70 -7.61 -8.58 -0.48
N CYS A 71 -6.97 -7.45 -0.78
CA CYS A 71 -6.73 -6.41 0.23
C CYS A 71 -7.96 -5.53 0.52
N HIS A 72 -8.86 -5.38 -0.45
CA HIS A 72 -9.96 -4.42 -0.40
C HIS A 72 -11.32 -5.09 -0.12
N LYS A 73 -12.26 -4.32 0.43
CA LYS A 73 -13.67 -4.70 0.48
C LYS A 73 -14.32 -4.39 -0.88
N ALA A 74 -14.93 -5.39 -1.51
CA ALA A 74 -15.69 -5.17 -2.74
C ALA A 74 -17.02 -4.47 -2.43
N ILE A 75 -17.20 -3.25 -2.94
CA ILE A 75 -18.42 -2.45 -2.76
C ILE A 75 -19.52 -2.92 -3.72
N LYS A 76 -19.15 -3.26 -4.96
CA LYS A 76 -20.08 -3.69 -6.00
C LYS A 76 -19.49 -4.82 -6.83
N GLY A 77 -20.32 -5.81 -7.15
CA GLY A 77 -19.94 -6.97 -7.96
C GLY A 77 -19.02 -7.94 -7.23
N THR A 78 -18.35 -8.81 -8.00
CA THR A 78 -17.44 -9.83 -7.45
C THR A 78 -16.03 -9.27 -7.28
N ALA A 79 -15.45 -9.48 -6.10
CA ALA A 79 -14.10 -9.10 -5.76
C ALA A 79 -13.08 -9.74 -6.72
N LYS A 80 -12.10 -8.95 -7.13
CA LYS A 80 -10.98 -9.41 -7.94
C LYS A 80 -9.76 -9.56 -7.06
N PHE A 81 -9.38 -10.80 -6.79
CA PHE A 81 -8.10 -11.09 -6.14
C PHE A 81 -6.95 -10.65 -7.05
N VAL A 82 -5.84 -10.29 -6.44
CA VAL A 82 -4.57 -10.07 -7.11
C VAL A 82 -3.79 -11.37 -7.04
N GLN A 83 -3.41 -11.89 -8.20
CA GLN A 83 -2.46 -13.00 -8.29
C GLN A 83 -1.06 -12.46 -8.05
N VAL A 84 -0.35 -13.04 -7.10
CA VAL A 84 1.01 -12.67 -6.74
C VAL A 84 1.91 -13.85 -7.06
N SER A 85 2.83 -13.67 -8.01
CA SER A 85 3.83 -14.66 -8.39
C SER A 85 5.21 -14.15 -7.99
N VAL A 86 5.91 -14.88 -7.13
CA VAL A 86 7.27 -14.54 -6.70
C VAL A 86 8.25 -15.21 -7.65
N VAL A 87 9.07 -14.39 -8.31
CA VAL A 87 10.08 -14.85 -9.28
C VAL A 87 11.45 -15.02 -8.63
N LEU A 88 11.77 -14.16 -7.65
CA LEU A 88 13.01 -14.20 -6.88
C LEU A 88 12.70 -13.88 -5.42
N ASN A 89 13.33 -14.60 -4.50
CA ASN A 89 13.21 -14.39 -3.05
C ASN A 89 14.56 -14.68 -2.37
N GLU A 90 15.50 -13.74 -2.44
CA GLU A 90 16.82 -13.88 -1.82
C GLU A 90 16.84 -13.85 -0.28
N PRO A 91 15.93 -13.11 0.41
CA PRO A 91 15.84 -13.15 1.86
C PRO A 91 15.03 -14.34 2.39
N ASP A 92 14.51 -15.21 1.52
CA ASP A 92 13.69 -16.38 1.87
C ASP A 92 12.46 -16.03 2.75
N VAL A 93 11.76 -14.95 2.37
CA VAL A 93 10.57 -14.48 3.08
C VAL A 93 9.40 -15.45 2.86
N SER A 94 8.64 -15.76 3.90
CA SER A 94 7.47 -16.63 3.78
C SER A 94 6.32 -15.98 2.99
N LYS A 95 5.44 -16.80 2.39
CA LYS A 95 4.26 -16.30 1.67
C LYS A 95 3.38 -15.39 2.54
N LYS A 96 3.23 -15.75 3.82
CA LYS A 96 2.40 -15.01 4.78
C LYS A 96 3.01 -13.66 5.14
N GLU A 97 4.32 -13.61 5.37
CA GLU A 97 5.03 -12.34 5.62
C GLU A 97 4.96 -11.42 4.41
N LEU A 98 5.18 -11.96 3.21
CA LEU A 98 5.07 -11.19 1.98
C LEU A 98 3.64 -10.68 1.76
N PHE A 99 2.62 -11.52 2.03
CA PHE A 99 1.23 -11.09 1.99
C PHE A 99 0.95 -9.95 2.98
N ASN A 100 1.35 -10.09 4.25
CA ASN A 100 1.15 -9.05 5.26
C ASN A 100 1.82 -7.74 4.86
N PHE A 101 3.04 -7.80 4.33
CA PHE A 101 3.75 -6.63 3.81
C PHE A 101 2.98 -5.94 2.67
N LEU A 102 2.57 -6.69 1.65
CA LEU A 102 1.79 -6.16 0.53
C LEU A 102 0.41 -5.64 0.96
N HIS A 103 -0.22 -6.28 1.94
CA HIS A 103 -1.48 -5.83 2.51
C HIS A 103 -1.32 -4.51 3.25
N SER A 104 -0.29 -4.35 4.09
CA SER A 104 0.03 -3.07 4.74
C SER A 104 0.26 -1.96 3.72
N LEU A 105 0.99 -2.22 2.64
CA LEU A 105 1.18 -1.25 1.55
C LEU A 105 -0.12 -0.83 0.87
N SER A 106 -1.18 -1.65 0.91
CA SER A 106 -2.47 -1.30 0.31
C SER A 106 -3.26 -0.24 1.10
N TYR A 107 -2.90 0.01 2.36
CA TYR A 107 -3.46 1.10 3.17
C TYR A 107 -2.77 2.45 2.92
N GLY A 108 -1.61 2.47 2.25
CA GLY A 108 -0.86 3.68 1.96
C GLY A 108 -1.49 4.59 0.90
N HIS A 109 -2.66 4.27 0.36
CA HIS A 109 -3.29 5.02 -0.71
C HIS A 109 -4.03 6.25 -0.18
N GLN A 110 -3.38 7.40 -0.28
CA GLN A 110 -3.76 8.66 0.39
C GLN A 110 -5.10 9.29 -0.04
N ILE A 111 -5.76 8.79 -1.09
CA ILE A 111 -7.06 9.32 -1.55
C ILE A 111 -8.23 8.72 -0.74
N VAL A 112 -8.05 7.54 -0.13
CA VAL A 112 -9.14 6.84 0.59
C VAL A 112 -8.65 6.28 1.92
N CYS A 113 -9.50 6.36 2.95
CA CYS A 113 -9.23 5.77 4.27
C CYS A 113 -9.52 4.26 4.34
N SER A 114 -9.35 3.55 3.22
CA SER A 114 -9.67 2.12 3.08
C SER A 114 -8.64 1.44 2.18
N PRO A 115 -8.31 0.16 2.42
CA PRO A 115 -7.29 -0.53 1.63
C PRO A 115 -7.73 -0.67 0.18
N VAL A 116 -6.84 -0.31 -0.73
CA VAL A 116 -7.06 -0.47 -2.17
C VAL A 116 -6.72 -1.89 -2.63
N SER A 117 -7.16 -2.25 -3.84
CA SER A 117 -6.99 -3.62 -4.34
C SER A 117 -5.55 -4.03 -4.63
N LEU A 118 -4.66 -3.07 -4.89
CA LEU A 118 -3.24 -3.29 -5.22
C LEU A 118 -2.38 -2.54 -4.19
N PRO A 119 -1.17 -3.01 -3.88
CA PRO A 119 -0.21 -2.26 -3.08
C PRO A 119 -0.02 -0.84 -3.66
N THR A 120 0.10 0.17 -2.78
CA THR A 120 0.15 1.58 -3.20
C THR A 120 1.21 1.88 -4.25
N PRO A 121 2.47 1.39 -4.14
CA PRO A 121 3.48 1.65 -5.17
C PRO A 121 3.08 1.11 -6.56
N ILE A 122 2.42 -0.05 -6.60
CA ILE A 122 1.93 -0.68 -7.84
C ILE A 122 0.76 0.13 -8.40
N TYR A 123 -0.17 0.55 -7.54
CA TYR A 123 -1.31 1.36 -7.96
C TYR A 123 -0.85 2.71 -8.55
N GLN A 124 0.12 3.37 -7.93
CA GLN A 124 0.73 4.59 -8.43
C GLN A 124 1.42 4.35 -9.78
N ALA A 125 2.25 3.31 -9.90
CA ALA A 125 2.90 2.96 -11.17
C ALA A 125 1.91 2.67 -12.31
N VAL A 126 0.74 2.09 -12.00
CA VAL A 126 -0.32 1.84 -12.98
C VAL A 126 -0.99 3.13 -13.43
N VAL A 127 -1.28 4.06 -12.51
CA VAL A 127 -1.81 5.40 -12.86
C VAL A 127 -0.81 6.17 -13.74
N LEU A 128 0.49 5.95 -13.52
CA LEU A 128 1.56 6.52 -14.33
C LEU A 128 1.65 5.89 -15.75
N ASN A 129 1.07 4.71 -15.98
CA ASN A 129 1.13 4.00 -17.27
C ASN A 129 -0.21 4.00 -18.03
N GLU A 130 -1.07 5.02 -17.81
CA GLU A 130 -2.28 5.20 -18.63
C GLU A 130 -1.90 5.36 -20.12
N PRO A 131 -2.60 4.68 -21.05
CA PRO A 131 -2.23 4.68 -22.46
C PRO A 131 -2.27 6.10 -23.04
N GLY A 132 -1.12 6.55 -23.54
CA GLY A 132 -0.94 7.88 -24.15
C GLY A 132 0.03 8.80 -23.44
N VAL A 133 0.50 8.46 -22.23
CA VAL A 133 1.47 9.27 -21.49
C VAL A 133 2.89 8.73 -21.67
N SER A 134 3.74 9.49 -22.33
CA SER A 134 5.17 9.16 -22.47
C SER A 134 5.90 9.29 -21.12
N LYS A 135 7.00 8.54 -20.95
CA LYS A 135 7.87 8.67 -19.75
C LYS A 135 8.34 10.10 -19.49
N LYS A 136 8.47 10.91 -20.56
CA LYS A 136 8.83 12.33 -20.48
C LYS A 136 7.68 13.18 -19.96
N GLU A 137 6.46 12.95 -20.43
CA GLU A 137 5.26 13.62 -19.89
C GLU A 137 5.03 13.25 -18.43
N LEU A 138 5.35 12.02 -18.05
CA LEU A 138 5.32 11.57 -16.67
C LEU A 138 6.31 12.33 -15.78
N PHE A 139 7.55 12.45 -16.23
CA PHE A 139 8.59 13.20 -15.53
C PHE A 139 8.19 14.67 -15.39
N ASN A 140 7.65 15.26 -16.45
CA ASN A 140 7.15 16.65 -16.44
C ASN A 140 5.94 16.82 -15.51
N PHE A 141 5.06 15.82 -15.41
CA PHE A 141 3.93 15.82 -14.49
C PHE A 141 4.38 15.74 -13.04
N LEU A 142 5.27 14.81 -12.70
CA LEU A 142 5.88 14.71 -11.37
C LEU A 142 6.64 15.98 -11.00
N HIS A 143 7.40 16.54 -11.95
CA HIS A 143 8.09 17.81 -11.77
C HIS A 143 7.11 18.96 -11.52
N SER A 144 6.00 19.03 -12.26
CA SER A 144 4.92 20.01 -12.04
C SER A 144 4.30 19.87 -10.64
N LEU A 145 4.09 18.64 -10.16
CA LEU A 145 3.57 18.39 -8.82
C LEU A 145 4.53 18.83 -7.70
N SER A 146 5.84 18.93 -7.96
CA SER A 146 6.79 19.52 -7.01
C SER A 146 6.64 21.05 -6.86
N TYR A 147 5.94 21.73 -7.78
CA TYR A 147 5.60 23.16 -7.64
C TYR A 147 4.23 23.38 -6.97
N GLY A 148 3.49 22.31 -6.68
CA GLY A 148 2.15 22.38 -6.08
C GLY A 148 2.16 22.70 -4.58
N HIS A 149 3.33 22.88 -3.96
CA HIS A 149 3.44 23.12 -2.52
C HIS A 149 3.06 24.56 -2.21
N GLN A 150 1.84 24.77 -1.71
CA GLN A 150 1.18 26.08 -1.57
C GLN A 150 1.86 27.07 -0.60
N ILE A 151 2.99 26.71 0.02
CA ILE A 151 3.75 27.54 0.97
C ILE A 151 4.94 28.23 0.29
N VAL A 152 5.48 27.68 -0.79
CA VAL A 152 6.65 28.24 -1.50
C VAL A 152 6.46 28.19 -3.01
N CYS A 153 6.92 29.23 -3.71
CA CYS A 153 6.83 29.31 -5.18
C CYS A 153 7.96 28.54 -5.91
N SER A 154 8.77 27.77 -5.17
CA SER A 154 9.90 27.01 -5.69
C SER A 154 9.62 25.50 -5.65
N PRO A 155 10.20 24.70 -6.57
CA PRO A 155 9.97 23.26 -6.56
C PRO A 155 10.58 22.64 -5.32
N VAL A 156 9.79 21.86 -4.59
CA VAL A 156 10.25 21.07 -3.45
C VAL A 156 10.85 19.74 -3.93
N SER A 157 11.72 19.14 -3.11
CA SER A 157 12.47 17.91 -3.43
C SER A 157 11.57 16.69 -3.67
N LEU A 158 10.32 16.73 -3.20
CA LEU A 158 9.33 15.66 -3.33
C LEU A 158 8.03 16.21 -3.94
N PRO A 159 7.32 15.47 -4.80
CA PRO A 159 5.99 15.85 -5.26
C PRO A 159 5.03 16.17 -4.10
N THR A 160 4.20 17.19 -4.25
CA THR A 160 3.33 17.73 -3.18
C THR A 160 2.54 16.66 -2.40
N PRO A 161 1.92 15.64 -3.03
CA PRO A 161 1.20 14.61 -2.27
C PRO A 161 2.10 13.81 -1.32
N ILE A 162 3.36 13.56 -1.71
CA ILE A 162 4.34 12.84 -0.87
C ILE A 162 4.77 13.73 0.30
N TYR A 163 5.04 15.01 0.03
CA TYR A 163 5.41 15.97 1.06
C TYR A 163 4.28 16.17 2.08
N GLN A 164 3.03 16.33 1.63
CA GLN A 164 1.87 16.46 2.52
C GLN A 164 1.65 15.23 3.39
N ALA A 165 1.96 14.05 2.88
CA ALA A 165 1.86 12.82 3.66
C ALA A 165 2.89 12.74 4.78
N ASP A 166 4.11 13.21 4.52
CA ASP A 166 5.17 13.31 5.53
C ASP A 166 4.78 14.29 6.65
N GLU A 167 4.29 15.47 6.28
CA GLU A 167 3.80 16.47 7.25
C GLU A 167 2.60 15.97 8.07
N LEU A 168 1.68 15.22 7.47
CA LEU A 168 0.56 14.59 8.20
C LEU A 168 1.05 13.49 9.15
N ALA A 169 2.06 12.71 8.76
CA ALA A 169 2.68 11.71 9.62
C ALA A 169 3.42 12.36 10.80
N ALA A 170 4.19 13.41 10.55
CA ALA A 170 4.86 14.21 11.58
C ALA A 170 3.84 14.80 12.56
N ARG A 171 2.76 15.39 12.06
CA ARG A 171 1.65 15.90 12.89
C ARG A 171 1.00 14.79 13.71
N GLY A 172 0.75 13.62 13.11
CA GLY A 172 0.20 12.47 13.83
C GLY A 172 1.11 12.00 14.96
N PHE A 173 2.43 11.98 14.72
CA PHE A 173 3.44 11.66 15.72
C PHE A 173 3.46 12.69 16.86
N GLU A 174 3.43 13.99 16.56
CA GLU A 174 3.39 15.05 17.57
C GLU A 174 2.12 14.98 18.43
N VAL A 175 0.96 14.77 17.80
CA VAL A 175 -0.31 14.61 18.50
C VAL A 175 -0.26 13.40 19.44
N TYR A 176 0.22 12.26 18.96
CA TYR A 176 0.40 11.06 19.78
C TYR A 176 1.36 11.32 20.96
N HIS A 177 2.49 11.98 20.71
CA HIS A 177 3.47 12.32 21.74
C HIS A 177 2.87 13.24 22.81
N SER A 178 2.12 14.25 22.39
CA SER A 178 1.42 15.17 23.29
C SER A 178 0.40 14.46 24.17
N VAL A 179 -0.41 13.55 23.60
CA VAL A 179 -1.38 12.73 24.35
C VAL A 179 -0.66 11.80 25.33
N LYS A 180 0.45 11.19 24.92
CA LYS A 180 1.25 10.34 25.81
C LYS A 180 1.82 11.12 27.00
N GLN A 181 2.20 12.39 26.80
CA GLN A 181 2.76 13.23 27.84
C GLN A 181 1.69 13.78 28.81
N HIS A 182 0.56 14.26 28.29
CA HIS A 182 -0.43 15.01 29.07
C HIS A 182 -1.66 14.19 29.47
N MET A 183 -1.98 13.11 28.74
CA MET A 183 -3.13 12.24 28.98
C MET A 183 -2.76 10.76 28.82
N PRO A 184 -1.73 10.25 29.53
CA PRO A 184 -1.26 8.87 29.35
C PRO A 184 -2.35 7.82 29.59
N GLN A 185 -3.31 8.11 30.48
CA GLN A 185 -4.47 7.26 30.78
C GLN A 185 -5.43 7.07 29.60
N ALA A 186 -5.38 7.96 28.61
CA ALA A 186 -6.22 7.88 27.43
C ALA A 186 -5.72 6.85 26.41
N ILE A 187 -4.44 6.44 26.53
CA ILE A 187 -3.84 5.40 25.69
C ILE A 187 -4.11 4.05 26.35
N LYS A 188 -5.00 3.26 25.74
CA LYS A 188 -5.34 1.92 26.21
C LYS A 188 -4.44 0.86 25.57
N TRP A 189 -4.09 -0.13 26.38
CA TRP A 189 -3.19 -1.21 26.02
C TRP A 189 -3.89 -2.56 26.13
N ASP A 190 -3.52 -3.49 25.26
CA ASP A 190 -3.94 -4.89 25.30
C ASP A 190 -2.70 -5.77 25.10
N ASN A 191 -2.34 -6.58 26.08
CA ASN A 191 -1.16 -7.45 26.04
C ASN A 191 0.17 -6.76 25.61
N GLY A 192 0.33 -5.47 25.95
CA GLY A 192 1.52 -4.68 25.58
C GLY A 192 1.44 -3.99 24.22
N GLU A 193 0.38 -4.21 23.46
CA GLU A 193 0.08 -3.48 22.22
C GLU A 193 -0.92 -2.35 22.46
N ILE A 194 -0.77 -1.24 21.74
CA ILE A 194 -1.71 -0.12 21.82
C ILE A 194 -3.00 -0.53 21.11
N LYS A 195 -4.15 -0.27 21.74
CA LYS A 195 -5.45 -0.41 21.09
C LYS A 195 -5.66 0.72 20.08
N TYR A 196 -5.12 0.53 18.88
CA TYR A 196 -5.12 1.55 17.82
C TYR A 196 -6.51 2.05 17.45
N TYR A 197 -7.55 1.20 17.50
CA TYR A 197 -8.92 1.62 17.21
C TYR A 197 -9.38 2.70 18.20
N GLU A 198 -9.25 2.44 19.50
CA GLU A 198 -9.68 3.37 20.56
C GLU A 198 -8.86 4.65 20.56
N LEU A 199 -7.54 4.54 20.35
CA LEU A 199 -6.66 5.68 20.20
C LEU A 199 -7.02 6.51 18.95
N SER A 200 -7.30 5.87 17.83
CA SER A 200 -7.69 6.56 16.60
C SER A 200 -8.99 7.32 16.81
N THR A 201 -10.01 6.69 17.40
CA THR A 201 -11.29 7.31 17.71
C THR A 201 -11.17 8.50 18.66
N LEU A 202 -10.21 8.47 19.60
CA LEU A 202 -9.90 9.61 20.46
C LEU A 202 -9.20 10.75 19.71
N LEU A 203 -8.24 10.41 18.85
CA LEU A 203 -7.42 11.39 18.14
C LEU A 203 -8.14 12.01 16.93
N ASN A 204 -9.15 11.31 16.42
CA ASN A 204 -9.98 11.77 15.32
C ASN A 204 -11.32 12.32 15.85
N TYR A 205 -12.11 12.87 14.94
CA TYR A 205 -13.41 13.45 15.26
C TYR A 205 -14.57 12.46 15.09
N SER A 206 -14.30 11.16 14.88
CA SER A 206 -15.30 10.17 14.46
C SER A 206 -16.46 10.04 15.43
N ASP A 207 -16.21 10.15 16.74
CA ASP A 207 -17.23 10.08 17.79
C ASP A 207 -17.77 11.46 18.22
N SER A 208 -17.30 12.54 17.59
CA SER A 208 -17.76 13.90 17.88
C SER A 208 -18.93 14.30 16.96
N GLU A 209 -19.59 15.42 17.28
CA GLU A 209 -20.62 16.01 16.39
C GLU A 209 -20.10 16.34 14.98
N LEU A 210 -18.77 16.43 14.83
CA LEU A 210 -18.09 16.69 13.57
C LEU A 210 -17.84 15.42 12.75
N GLY A 211 -17.93 14.22 13.33
CA GLY A 211 -17.61 12.95 12.69
C GLY A 211 -18.47 12.63 11.47
N ASN A 212 -19.73 13.11 11.48
CA ASN A 212 -20.67 12.98 10.36
C ASN A 212 -20.72 14.21 9.45
N ARG A 213 -19.88 15.23 9.69
CA ARG A 213 -19.87 16.47 8.92
C ARG A 213 -18.66 16.48 7.99
N ARG A 214 -18.93 16.48 6.69
CA ARG A 214 -17.88 16.72 5.69
C ARG A 214 -17.65 18.22 5.58
N PHE A 215 -16.47 18.67 5.99
CA PHE A 215 -15.98 20.00 5.65
C PHE A 215 -15.45 19.92 4.23
N ASN A 216 -16.18 20.52 3.30
CA ASN A 216 -15.61 20.85 2.00
C ASN A 216 -14.78 22.11 2.21
N ALA A 217 -13.47 22.01 1.94
CA ALA A 217 -12.64 23.18 1.73
C ALA A 217 -12.98 23.80 0.36
#